data_AF-A0A921B522-F1
#
_entry.id   AF-A0A921B522-F1
#
_cell.length_a   1.000
_cell.length_b   1.000
_cell.length_c   1.000
_cell.angle_alpha   90.00
_cell.angle_beta   90.00
_cell.angle_gamma   90.00
#
_symmetry.space_group_name_H-M   'P 1'
#
loop_
_entity.id
_entity.type
_entity.pdbx_description
1 polymer ?
#
loop_
_entity_poly.entity_id
_entity_poly.type
_entity_poly.pdbx_seq_one_letter_code
_entity_poly.pdbx_strand_id
1 'polypeptide(L)'
;MDATLRHVLKEKFSQREAVLTEIINLEAIRHLPKGTEHFMSDLHGEFAAFDHVLRNGSGIVKEKLRKQFPEMAIDDLEEIAVLIYYPEQKLKRQQELLPEAALYQWYLIVIPLLVQMTNYCGKKYTRSKVRKMIPPRFTYIVEELLTEVDTPEDKKDYFTAILTKIIHLNQADDLICTLS
;
A
#
# COMPACT_ATOMS: atom_id res chain seq x y z
N MET A 1 -17.80 5.25 37.17
CA MET A 1 -16.74 4.54 36.42
C MET A 1 -16.51 3.23 37.13
N ASP A 2 -16.74 2.11 36.44
CA ASP A 2 -16.72 0.76 37.04
C ASP A 2 -15.35 0.41 37.65
N ALA A 3 -15.34 -0.31 38.78
CA ALA A 3 -14.11 -0.67 39.50
C ALA A 3 -13.20 -1.58 38.65
N THR A 4 -13.83 -2.46 37.87
CA THR A 4 -13.19 -3.33 36.89
C THR A 4 -12.46 -2.54 35.80
N LEU A 5 -13.11 -1.49 35.28
CA LEU A 5 -12.52 -0.62 34.26
C LEU A 5 -11.30 0.15 34.80
N ARG A 6 -11.37 0.64 36.04
CA ARG A 6 -10.20 1.28 36.69
C ARG A 6 -9.01 0.34 36.82
N HIS A 7 -9.26 -0.92 37.16
CA HIS A 7 -8.21 -1.90 37.33
C HIS A 7 -7.48 -2.17 36.01
N VAL A 8 -8.22 -2.43 34.93
CA VAL A 8 -7.66 -2.69 33.59
C VAL A 8 -6.88 -1.49 33.06
N LEU A 9 -7.39 -0.26 33.28
CA LEU A 9 -6.68 0.95 32.85
C LEU A 9 -5.35 1.14 33.60
N LYS A 10 -5.29 0.82 34.89
CA LYS A 10 -4.05 0.90 35.68
C LYS A 10 -3.02 -0.16 35.29
N GLU A 11 -3.44 -1.33 34.82
CA GLU A 11 -2.53 -2.35 34.31
C GLU A 11 -1.90 -1.95 32.98
N LYS A 12 -2.68 -1.31 32.10
CA LYS A 12 -2.22 -0.95 30.75
C LYS A 12 -1.55 0.42 30.65
N PHE A 13 -1.87 1.35 31.55
CA PHE A 13 -1.40 2.73 31.49
C PHE A 13 -0.85 3.18 32.84
N SER A 14 0.37 3.70 32.82
CA SER A 14 1.09 4.14 34.02
C SER A 14 0.60 5.48 34.57
N GLN A 15 0.01 6.33 33.73
CA GLN A 15 -0.42 7.69 34.09
C GLN A 15 -1.74 8.07 33.42
N ARG A 16 -2.45 9.04 34.00
CA ARG A 16 -3.75 9.52 33.50
C ARG A 16 -3.61 10.09 32.09
N GLU A 17 -2.52 10.78 31.83
CA GLU A 17 -2.17 11.42 30.57
C GLU A 17 -2.10 10.38 29.44
N ALA A 18 -1.51 9.21 29.69
CA ALA A 18 -1.44 8.13 28.70
C ALA A 18 -2.83 7.59 28.34
N VAL A 19 -3.74 7.49 29.31
CA VAL A 19 -5.14 7.12 29.07
C VAL A 19 -5.84 8.18 28.21
N LEU A 20 -5.65 9.47 28.53
CA LEU A 20 -6.26 10.57 27.77
C LEU A 20 -5.75 10.61 26.33
N THR A 21 -4.43 10.45 26.13
CA THR A 21 -3.83 10.36 24.79
C THR A 21 -4.42 9.20 23.98
N GLU A 22 -4.58 8.03 24.60
CA GLU A 22 -5.14 6.88 23.89
C GLU A 22 -6.64 7.05 23.57
N ILE A 23 -7.42 7.68 24.45
CA ILE A 23 -8.82 8.03 24.15
C ILE A 23 -8.88 8.95 22.93
N ILE A 24 -8.08 10.03 22.90
CA ILE A 24 -8.03 10.96 21.76
C ILE A 24 -7.63 10.23 20.48
N ASN A 25 -6.62 9.36 20.55
CA ASN A 25 -6.15 8.57 19.41
C ASN A 25 -7.24 7.62 18.88
N LEU A 26 -7.92 6.87 19.75
CA LEU A 26 -8.99 5.96 19.38
C LEU A 26 -10.21 6.69 18.84
N GLU A 27 -10.58 7.83 19.42
CA GLU A 27 -11.64 8.70 18.91
C GLU A 27 -11.29 9.21 17.51
N ALA A 28 -10.06 9.68 17.27
CA ALA A 28 -9.60 10.08 15.95
C ALA A 28 -9.66 8.92 14.93
N ILE A 29 -9.24 7.72 15.33
CA ILE A 29 -9.28 6.52 14.47
C ILE A 29 -10.73 6.16 14.08
N ARG A 30 -11.71 6.34 14.99
CA ARG A 30 -13.13 6.07 14.70
C ARG A 30 -13.73 6.98 13.62
N HIS A 31 -13.14 8.15 13.38
CA HIS A 31 -13.57 9.07 12.33
C HIS A 31 -12.95 8.73 10.95
N LEU A 32 -12.01 7.78 10.89
CA LEU A 32 -11.46 7.33 9.61
C LEU A 32 -12.52 6.55 8.83
N PRO A 33 -12.52 6.65 7.49
CA PRO A 33 -13.43 5.89 6.65
C PRO A 33 -13.24 4.38 6.86
N LYS A 34 -14.37 3.66 6.82
CA LYS A 34 -14.39 2.20 6.89
C LYS A 34 -13.69 1.58 5.67
N GLY A 35 -13.24 0.35 5.83
CA GLY A 35 -12.72 -0.46 4.74
C GLY A 35 -13.83 -0.90 3.78
N THR A 36 -13.46 -1.54 2.68
CA THR A 36 -14.41 -2.23 1.80
C THR A 36 -14.96 -3.46 2.53
N GLU A 37 -16.28 -3.57 2.61
CA GLU A 37 -16.96 -4.75 3.18
C GLU A 37 -17.52 -5.58 2.02
N HIS A 38 -17.17 -6.87 1.97
CA HIS A 38 -17.64 -7.81 0.96
C HIS A 38 -18.77 -8.68 1.53
N PHE A 39 -19.92 -8.71 0.87
CA PHE A 39 -21.04 -9.59 1.22
C PHE A 39 -21.25 -10.58 0.07
N MET A 40 -21.10 -11.88 0.34
CA MET A 40 -21.17 -12.95 -0.67
C MET A 40 -21.93 -14.14 -0.09
N SER A 41 -22.89 -14.70 -0.84
CA SER A 41 -23.78 -15.77 -0.37
C SER A 41 -23.51 -17.15 -0.99
N ASP A 42 -22.73 -17.24 -2.07
CA ASP A 42 -22.63 -18.47 -2.87
C ASP A 42 -21.17 -18.85 -3.17
N LEU A 43 -20.49 -19.44 -2.17
CA LEU A 43 -19.08 -19.85 -2.21
C LEU A 43 -18.95 -21.37 -2.36
N HIS A 44 -19.31 -21.92 -3.52
CA HIS A 44 -19.09 -23.35 -3.81
C HIS A 44 -18.31 -23.53 -5.11
N GLY A 45 -17.11 -24.12 -5.03
CA GLY A 45 -16.28 -24.48 -6.20
C GLY A 45 -15.52 -23.34 -6.88
N GLU A 46 -15.90 -22.08 -6.65
CA GLU A 46 -15.40 -20.90 -7.37
C GLU A 46 -14.25 -20.15 -6.64
N PHE A 47 -13.24 -20.88 -6.16
CA PHE A 47 -12.13 -20.27 -5.40
C PHE A 47 -11.39 -19.19 -6.22
N ALA A 48 -11.10 -19.45 -7.49
CA ALA A 48 -10.34 -18.52 -8.33
C ALA A 48 -11.11 -17.22 -8.60
N ALA A 49 -12.42 -17.32 -8.87
CA ALA A 49 -13.26 -16.14 -9.05
C ALA A 49 -13.36 -15.32 -7.75
N PHE A 50 -13.48 -16.00 -6.60
CA PHE A 50 -13.50 -15.35 -5.29
C PHE A 50 -12.19 -14.63 -4.97
N ASP A 51 -11.05 -15.31 -5.11
CA ASP A 51 -9.72 -14.73 -4.90
C ASP A 51 -9.51 -13.50 -5.80
N HIS A 52 -9.96 -13.58 -7.05
CA HIS A 52 -9.93 -12.44 -7.97
C HIS A 52 -10.78 -11.25 -7.49
N VAL A 53 -11.99 -11.49 -6.98
CA VAL A 53 -12.87 -10.43 -6.43
C VAL A 53 -12.24 -9.76 -5.21
N LEU A 54 -11.58 -10.52 -4.35
CA LEU A 54 -10.85 -9.96 -3.20
C LEU A 54 -9.67 -9.10 -3.69
N ARG A 55 -8.85 -9.62 -4.61
CA ARG A 55 -7.69 -8.92 -5.15
C ARG A 55 -8.07 -7.63 -5.89
N ASN A 56 -9.14 -7.67 -6.66
CA ASN A 56 -9.61 -6.50 -7.41
C ASN A 56 -10.38 -5.48 -6.54
N GLY A 57 -10.65 -5.83 -5.28
CA GLY A 57 -11.40 -5.01 -4.33
C GLY A 57 -12.82 -4.72 -4.81
N SER A 58 -13.49 -5.71 -5.41
CA SER A 58 -14.77 -5.54 -6.13
C SER A 58 -14.72 -4.42 -7.18
N GLY A 59 -13.60 -4.27 -7.89
CA GLY A 59 -13.39 -3.26 -8.92
C GLY A 59 -12.92 -1.89 -8.41
N ILE A 60 -12.87 -1.66 -7.09
CA ILE A 60 -12.46 -0.37 -6.50
C ILE A 60 -11.03 0.00 -6.90
N VAL A 61 -10.14 -0.99 -7.09
CA VAL A 61 -8.75 -0.71 -7.49
C VAL A 61 -8.70 -0.02 -8.85
N LYS A 62 -9.44 -0.51 -9.85
CA LYS A 62 -9.51 0.14 -11.19
C LYS A 62 -10.11 1.53 -11.10
N GLU A 63 -11.14 1.72 -10.28
CA GLU A 63 -11.75 3.04 -10.08
C GLU A 63 -10.75 4.06 -9.52
N LYS A 64 -9.97 3.65 -8.51
CA LYS A 64 -8.94 4.52 -7.93
C LYS A 64 -7.78 4.79 -8.88
N LEU A 65 -7.35 3.79 -9.65
CA LEU A 65 -6.32 3.97 -10.67
C LEU A 65 -6.75 5.03 -11.69
N ARG A 66 -8.00 4.98 -12.20
CA ARG A 66 -8.56 6.00 -13.10
C ARG A 66 -8.61 7.39 -12.46
N LYS A 67 -8.89 7.48 -11.16
CA LYS A 67 -8.91 8.76 -10.43
C LYS A 67 -7.51 9.34 -10.22
N GLN A 68 -6.53 8.49 -9.96
CA GLN A 68 -5.14 8.90 -9.72
C GLN A 68 -4.42 9.25 -11.03
N PHE A 69 -4.75 8.56 -12.13
CA PHE A 69 -4.09 8.69 -13.43
C PHE A 69 -5.11 8.93 -14.56
N PRO A 70 -5.83 10.07 -14.56
CA PRO A 70 -6.91 10.33 -15.51
C PRO A 70 -6.45 10.42 -16.96
N GLU A 71 -5.20 10.83 -17.20
CA GLU A 71 -4.61 11.00 -18.54
C GLU A 71 -3.96 9.71 -19.09
N MET A 72 -3.89 8.65 -18.28
CA MET A 72 -3.24 7.40 -18.68
C MET A 72 -4.19 6.55 -19.55
N ALA A 73 -3.65 5.89 -20.57
CA ALA A 73 -4.43 5.02 -21.43
C ALA A 73 -5.04 3.85 -20.64
N ILE A 74 -6.20 3.37 -21.08
CA ILE A 74 -6.92 2.28 -20.39
C ILE A 74 -6.04 1.04 -20.30
N ASP A 75 -5.35 0.68 -21.38
CA ASP A 75 -4.49 -0.52 -21.42
C ASP A 75 -3.36 -0.45 -20.38
N ASP A 76 -2.73 0.73 -20.22
CA ASP A 76 -1.68 0.95 -19.22
C ASP A 76 -2.25 0.84 -17.78
N LEU A 77 -3.45 1.36 -17.55
CA LEU A 77 -4.15 1.21 -16.26
C LEU A 77 -4.48 -0.25 -15.96
N GLU A 78 -4.85 -1.04 -16.98
CA GLU A 78 -5.10 -2.47 -16.82
C GLU A 78 -3.83 -3.24 -16.49
N GLU A 79 -2.70 -2.88 -17.10
CA GLU A 79 -1.41 -3.47 -16.79
C GLU A 79 -0.99 -3.23 -15.33
N ILE A 80 -1.19 -2.01 -14.81
CA ILE A 80 -0.96 -1.68 -13.40
C ILE A 80 -1.94 -2.41 -12.50
N ALA A 81 -3.23 -2.48 -12.87
CA ALA A 81 -4.23 -3.20 -12.09
C ALA A 81 -3.88 -4.69 -11.95
N VAL A 82 -3.47 -5.34 -13.04
CA VAL A 82 -3.04 -6.74 -13.02
C VAL A 82 -1.82 -6.94 -12.12
N LEU A 83 -0.87 -6.00 -12.15
CA LEU A 83 0.28 -6.04 -11.25
C LEU A 83 -0.15 -5.95 -9.78
N ILE A 84 -1.07 -5.06 -9.43
CA ILE A 84 -1.59 -4.93 -8.07
C ILE A 84 -2.30 -6.24 -7.64
N TYR A 85 -3.06 -6.87 -8.54
CA TYR A 85 -3.81 -8.09 -8.21
C TYR A 85 -2.90 -9.30 -8.03
N TYR A 86 -1.90 -9.42 -8.90
CA TYR A 86 -1.08 -10.62 -9.08
C TYR A 86 0.40 -10.24 -9.21
N PRO A 87 1.00 -9.61 -8.19
CA PRO A 87 2.33 -9.02 -8.29
C PRO A 87 3.40 -10.07 -8.60
N GLU A 88 3.38 -11.21 -7.90
CA GLU A 88 4.33 -12.30 -8.10
C GLU A 88 4.24 -12.90 -9.50
N GLN A 89 3.02 -13.15 -10.00
CA GLN A 89 2.81 -13.74 -11.32
C GLN A 89 3.24 -12.77 -12.43
N LYS A 90 2.90 -11.48 -12.27
CA LYS A 90 3.27 -10.44 -13.24
C LYS A 90 4.78 -10.21 -13.26
N LEU A 91 5.43 -10.15 -12.09
CA LEU A 91 6.89 -10.03 -11.95
C LEU A 91 7.61 -11.16 -12.66
N LYS A 92 7.24 -12.41 -12.34
CA LYS A 92 7.83 -13.60 -12.98
C LYS A 92 7.71 -13.53 -14.50
N ARG A 93 6.54 -13.15 -15.01
CA ARG A 93 6.32 -12.99 -16.45
C ARG A 93 7.23 -11.91 -17.06
N GLN A 94 7.44 -10.78 -16.39
CA GLN A 94 8.34 -9.73 -16.92
C GLN A 94 9.80 -10.18 -16.92
N GLN A 95 10.23 -10.92 -15.91
CA GLN A 95 11.59 -11.48 -15.83
C GLN A 95 11.86 -12.52 -16.92
N GLU A 96 10.85 -13.29 -17.31
CA GLU A 96 10.95 -14.26 -18.40
C GLU A 96 10.98 -13.60 -19.79
N LEU A 97 10.30 -12.45 -19.95
CA LEU A 97 10.12 -11.80 -21.26
C LEU A 97 11.15 -10.70 -21.55
N LEU A 98 11.64 -9.99 -20.53
CA LEU A 98 12.48 -8.81 -20.69
C LEU A 98 13.97 -9.15 -20.44
N PRO A 99 14.88 -8.63 -21.27
CA PRO A 99 16.30 -8.63 -20.92
C PRO A 99 16.56 -7.70 -19.71
N GLU A 100 17.67 -7.93 -19.00
CA GLU A 100 18.03 -7.22 -17.75
C GLU A 100 17.91 -5.70 -17.86
N ALA A 101 18.43 -5.10 -18.94
CA ALA A 101 18.35 -3.65 -19.15
C ALA A 101 16.91 -3.14 -19.30
N ALA A 102 16.03 -3.91 -19.96
CA ALA A 102 14.63 -3.54 -20.13
C ALA A 102 13.83 -3.77 -18.83
N LEU A 103 14.14 -4.84 -18.09
CA LEU A 103 13.56 -5.10 -16.78
C LEU A 103 13.91 -3.99 -15.77
N TYR A 104 15.16 -3.51 -15.79
CA TYR A 104 15.59 -2.36 -15.00
C TYR A 104 14.74 -1.11 -15.31
N GLN A 105 14.53 -0.79 -16.59
CA GLN A 105 13.66 0.32 -16.99
C GLN A 105 12.20 0.11 -16.56
N TRP A 106 11.71 -1.13 -16.65
CA TRP A 106 10.38 -1.47 -16.20
C TRP A 106 10.20 -1.20 -14.70
N TYR A 107 11.16 -1.57 -13.85
CA TYR A 107 11.14 -1.22 -12.42
C TYR A 107 11.13 0.29 -12.18
N LEU A 108 11.93 1.05 -12.93
CA LEU A 108 12.00 2.51 -12.83
C LEU A 108 10.68 3.20 -13.19
N ILE A 109 9.83 2.57 -14.00
CA ILE A 109 8.52 3.11 -14.37
C ILE A 109 7.45 2.68 -13.37
N VAL A 110 7.43 1.39 -13.02
CA VAL A 110 6.34 0.78 -12.27
C VAL A 110 6.36 1.12 -10.78
N ILE A 111 7.54 1.13 -10.15
CA ILE A 111 7.63 1.40 -8.71
C ILE A 111 7.11 2.81 -8.37
N PRO A 112 7.47 3.89 -9.08
CA PRO A 112 6.86 5.21 -8.86
C PRO A 112 5.34 5.21 -8.95
N LEU A 113 4.76 4.51 -9.93
CA LEU A 113 3.31 4.42 -10.09
C LEU A 113 2.65 3.72 -8.91
N LEU A 114 3.24 2.64 -8.41
CA LEU A 114 2.77 1.94 -7.21
C LEU A 114 2.91 2.80 -5.95
N VAL A 115 4.01 3.54 -5.81
CA VAL A 115 4.19 4.48 -4.68
C VAL A 115 3.13 5.58 -4.72
N GLN A 116 2.87 6.18 -5.88
CA GLN A 116 1.81 7.19 -6.06
C GLN A 116 0.43 6.62 -5.71
N MET A 117 0.13 5.40 -6.18
CA MET A 117 -1.13 4.72 -5.90
C MET A 117 -1.27 4.35 -4.41
N THR A 118 -0.19 3.90 -3.78
CA THR A 118 -0.11 3.60 -2.34
C THR A 118 -0.36 4.88 -1.54
N ASN A 119 0.29 5.99 -1.91
CA ASN A 119 0.09 7.28 -1.27
C ASN A 119 -1.38 7.75 -1.41
N TYR A 120 -1.93 7.68 -2.63
CA TYR A 120 -3.32 8.01 -2.90
C TYR A 120 -4.30 7.19 -2.03
N CYS A 121 -4.10 5.88 -1.96
CA CYS A 121 -4.92 5.00 -1.12
C CYS A 121 -4.70 5.23 0.38
N GLY A 122 -3.49 5.59 0.78
CA GLY A 122 -3.07 5.80 2.16
C GLY A 122 -3.58 7.13 2.76
N LYS A 123 -3.86 8.15 1.93
CA LYS A 123 -4.34 9.48 2.36
C LYS A 123 -5.58 9.45 3.26
N LYS A 124 -6.41 8.41 3.17
CA LYS A 124 -7.61 8.23 4.01
C LYS A 124 -7.32 7.60 5.39
N TYR A 125 -6.08 7.24 5.67
CA TYR A 125 -5.64 6.64 6.93
C TYR A 125 -4.56 7.50 7.59
N THR A 126 -4.36 7.32 8.90
CA THR A 126 -3.25 7.98 9.60
C THR A 126 -1.92 7.38 9.17
N ARG A 127 -0.84 8.17 9.23
CA ARG A 127 0.54 7.70 8.98
C ARG A 127 0.87 6.46 9.80
N SER A 128 0.51 6.44 11.09
CA SER A 128 0.73 5.29 11.98
C SER A 128 -0.02 4.03 11.50
N LYS A 129 -1.23 4.18 10.97
CA LYS A 129 -2.00 3.04 10.43
C LYS A 129 -1.37 2.48 9.15
N VAL A 130 -0.94 3.35 8.22
CA VAL A 130 -0.23 2.94 7.01
C VAL A 130 1.09 2.26 7.36
N ARG A 131 1.88 2.86 8.26
CA ARG A 131 3.16 2.31 8.74
C ARG A 131 3.03 0.89 9.28
N LYS A 132 1.97 0.60 10.04
CA LYS A 132 1.70 -0.72 10.62
C LYS A 132 1.28 -1.78 9.58
N MET A 133 0.86 -1.37 8.39
CA MET A 133 0.52 -2.29 7.29
C MET A 133 1.75 -2.70 6.47
N ILE A 134 2.83 -1.91 6.53
CA ILE A 134 4.06 -2.17 5.78
C ILE A 134 4.95 -3.13 6.58
N PRO A 135 5.52 -4.18 5.94
CA PRO A 135 6.49 -5.07 6.58
C PRO A 135 7.66 -4.30 7.23
N PRO A 136 8.12 -4.70 8.43
CA PRO A 136 9.17 -3.97 9.16
C PRO A 136 10.44 -3.68 8.35
N ARG A 137 10.82 -4.60 7.45
CA ARG A 137 11.99 -4.44 6.57
C ARG A 137 11.88 -3.29 5.58
N PHE A 138 10.65 -2.91 5.19
CA PHE A 138 10.38 -1.86 4.22
C PHE A 138 9.79 -0.59 4.81
N THR A 139 9.43 -0.59 6.09
CA THR A 139 8.75 0.54 6.73
C THR A 139 9.45 1.87 6.48
N TYR A 140 10.76 1.94 6.74
CA TYR A 140 11.53 3.16 6.54
C TYR A 140 11.59 3.57 5.06
N ILE A 141 11.92 2.62 4.17
CA ILE A 141 12.04 2.87 2.73
C ILE A 141 10.73 3.36 2.14
N VAL A 142 9.61 2.72 2.46
CA VAL A 142 8.29 3.10 1.94
C VAL A 142 7.86 4.45 2.53
N GLU A 143 8.13 4.75 3.80
CA GLU A 143 7.87 6.08 4.37
C GLU A 143 8.63 7.19 3.63
N GLU A 144 9.91 6.97 3.30
CA GLU A 144 10.71 7.90 2.50
C GLU A 144 10.13 8.06 1.08
N LEU A 145 9.85 6.95 0.39
CA LEU A 145 9.28 6.98 -0.96
C LEU A 145 7.93 7.69 -1.00
N LEU A 146 7.03 7.42 -0.04
CA LEU A 146 5.71 8.08 0.04
C LEU A 146 5.81 9.58 0.35
N THR A 147 6.84 10.00 1.07
CA THR A 147 7.07 11.42 1.40
C THR A 147 7.59 12.18 0.19
N GLU A 148 8.49 11.57 -0.57
CA GLU A 148 9.24 12.22 -1.64
C GLU A 148 8.53 12.15 -3.01
N VAL A 149 7.53 11.27 -3.18
CA VAL A 149 6.82 11.07 -4.46
C VAL A 149 6.11 12.31 -5.01
N ASP A 150 5.68 13.22 -4.13
CA ASP A 150 4.95 14.46 -4.49
C ASP A 150 5.87 15.71 -4.37
N THR A 151 7.20 15.54 -4.28
CA THR A 151 8.12 16.66 -4.04
C THR A 151 8.59 17.36 -5.34
N PRO A 152 8.96 18.67 -5.27
CA PRO A 152 9.46 19.43 -6.41
C PRO A 152 10.72 18.83 -7.05
N GLU A 153 11.01 19.24 -8.30
CA GLU A 153 12.13 18.75 -9.14
C GLU A 153 13.46 18.51 -8.41
N ASP A 154 13.84 19.42 -7.49
CA ASP A 154 15.13 19.40 -6.79
C ASP A 154 15.35 18.17 -5.88
N LYS A 155 14.31 17.40 -5.58
CA LYS A 155 14.38 16.17 -4.76
C LYS A 155 14.14 14.87 -5.53
N LYS A 156 13.87 14.93 -6.85
CA LYS A 156 13.73 13.74 -7.70
C LYS A 156 14.99 12.86 -7.68
N ASP A 157 16.15 13.48 -7.50
CA ASP A 157 17.44 12.78 -7.42
C ASP A 157 17.51 11.83 -6.22
N TYR A 158 16.97 12.23 -5.07
CA TYR A 158 16.98 11.41 -3.86
C TYR A 158 16.05 10.19 -3.99
N PHE A 159 14.82 10.39 -4.49
CA PHE A 159 13.89 9.30 -4.79
C PHE A 159 14.53 8.30 -5.78
N THR A 160 15.13 8.82 -6.86
CA THR A 160 15.77 8.01 -7.88
C THR A 160 16.97 7.25 -7.34
N ALA A 161 17.76 7.86 -6.44
CA ALA A 161 18.89 7.21 -5.79
C ALA A 161 18.45 6.04 -4.90
N ILE A 162 17.40 6.20 -4.10
CA ILE A 162 16.81 5.11 -3.31
C ILE A 162 16.36 3.98 -4.23
N LEU A 163 15.59 4.31 -5.27
CA LEU A 163 15.04 3.33 -6.20
C LEU A 163 16.14 2.54 -6.92
N THR A 164 17.14 3.24 -7.43
CA THR A 164 18.32 2.64 -8.08
C THR A 164 19.04 1.69 -7.14
N LYS A 165 19.20 2.08 -5.87
CA LYS A 165 19.84 1.22 -4.86
C LYS A 165 19.01 -0.05 -4.58
N ILE A 166 17.70 0.06 -4.48
CA ILE A 166 16.79 -1.07 -4.27
C ILE A 166 16.88 -2.06 -5.43
N ILE A 167 16.89 -1.56 -6.67
CA ILE A 167 17.00 -2.41 -7.86
C ILE A 167 18.37 -3.11 -7.89
N HIS A 168 19.47 -2.39 -7.66
CA HIS A 168 20.81 -2.99 -7.63
C HIS A 168 21.00 -4.02 -6.50
N LEU A 169 20.27 -3.89 -5.41
CA LEU A 169 20.28 -4.86 -4.31
C LEU A 169 19.32 -6.04 -4.53
N ASN A 170 18.69 -6.14 -5.71
CA ASN A 170 17.69 -7.16 -6.03
C ASN A 170 16.52 -7.19 -5.02
N GLN A 171 16.06 -6.01 -4.60
CA GLN A 171 14.93 -5.84 -3.68
C GLN A 171 13.68 -5.26 -4.36
N ALA A 172 13.73 -5.05 -5.69
CA ALA A 172 12.64 -4.45 -6.45
C ALA A 172 11.36 -5.31 -6.40
N ASP A 173 11.47 -6.62 -6.59
CA ASP A 173 10.33 -7.56 -6.58
C ASP A 173 9.61 -7.54 -5.23
N ASP A 174 10.39 -7.69 -4.16
CA ASP A 174 9.91 -7.66 -2.78
C ASP A 174 9.20 -6.35 -2.43
N LEU A 175 9.72 -5.22 -2.94
CA LEU A 175 9.09 -3.92 -2.80
C LEU A 175 7.77 -3.83 -3.59
N ILE A 176 7.76 -4.30 -4.84
CA ILE A 176 6.54 -4.30 -5.68
C ILE A 176 5.44 -5.13 -5.01
N CYS A 177 5.76 -6.31 -4.50
CA CYS A 177 4.84 -7.15 -3.72
C CYS A 177 4.37 -6.46 -2.43
N THR A 178 5.17 -5.59 -1.83
CA THR A 178 4.81 -4.84 -0.63
C THR A 178 3.88 -3.65 -0.93
N LEU A 179 4.03 -3.03 -2.10
CA LEU A 179 3.24 -1.86 -2.52
C LEU A 179 1.91 -2.24 -3.20
N SER A 180 1.78 -3.49 -3.66
CA SER A 180 0.62 -4.04 -4.35
C SER A 180 -0.41 -4.58 -3.36
#